data_AF-Q9BK78-F1
#
_entry.id   AF-Q9BK78-F1
#
_cell.length_a   1.000
_cell.length_b   1.000
_cell.length_c   1.000
_cell.angle_alpha   90.00
_cell.angle_beta   90.00
_cell.angle_gamma   90.00
#
_symmetry.space_group_name_H-M   'P 1'
#
loop_
_entity.id
_entity.type
_entity.pdbx_description
1 polymer ?
#
loop_
_entity_poly.entity_id
_entity_poly.type
_entity_poly.pdbx_seq_one_letter_code
_entity_poly.pdbx_strand_id
1 'polypeptide(L)'
;NMPWWKKKKIDRKSGAYEYETLFDALDNIEPPSRPVDKPLRLPLQDVYKIGGIGTVPVGRVETGVLKPGMVVTFAPTGLTTEVKSVEMHHEALTEAVPGDNVGFNVKNVSVKDLKRGYVASDSKNDPAKAAQD
;
A
#
# COMPACT_ATOMS: atom_id res chain seq x y z
N ASN A 1 -9.00 24.17 35.43
CA ASN A 1 -7.57 24.48 35.17
C ASN A 1 -6.68 23.60 36.02
N MET A 2 -5.68 22.96 35.42
CA MET A 2 -4.68 22.12 36.09
C MET A 2 -3.38 22.94 36.26
N PRO A 3 -3.24 23.77 37.31
CA PRO A 3 -2.13 24.73 37.44
C PRO A 3 -0.76 24.07 37.60
N TRP A 4 -0.75 22.80 38.03
CA TRP A 4 0.45 21.96 38.18
C TRP A 4 0.96 21.41 36.83
N TRP A 5 0.11 21.34 35.81
CA TRP A 5 0.51 20.93 34.47
C TRP A 5 1.12 22.11 33.71
N LYS A 6 2.20 21.83 32.99
CA LYS A 6 2.93 22.79 32.16
C LYS A 6 3.27 22.11 30.84
N LYS A 7 3.53 22.91 29.81
CA LYS A 7 4.03 22.43 28.51
C LYS A 7 5.15 21.42 28.70
N LYS A 8 5.08 20.34 27.95
CA LYS A 8 6.08 19.28 27.90
C LYS A 8 6.88 19.41 26.63
N LYS A 9 8.18 19.16 26.72
CA LYS A 9 9.10 19.21 25.59
C LYS A 9 9.52 17.80 25.18
N ILE A 10 9.58 17.55 23.89
CA ILE A 10 10.15 16.34 23.29
C ILE A 10 11.23 16.74 22.28
N ASP A 11 12.40 16.10 22.37
CA ASP A 11 13.50 16.31 21.42
C ASP A 11 13.48 15.21 20.34
N ARG A 12 13.58 15.61 19.07
CA ARG A 12 13.53 14.72 17.90
C ARG A 12 14.64 15.07 16.91
N LYS A 13 14.87 14.19 15.92
CA LYS A 13 15.86 14.41 14.86
C LYS A 13 15.58 15.68 14.03
N SER A 14 14.32 16.04 13.87
CA SER A 14 13.84 17.21 13.13
C SER A 14 13.77 18.50 13.95
N GLY A 15 13.94 18.41 15.27
CA GLY A 15 13.85 19.54 16.18
C GLY A 15 13.13 19.20 17.47
N ALA A 16 13.14 20.15 18.40
CA ALA A 16 12.37 20.06 19.63
C ALA A 16 10.96 20.59 19.43
N TYR A 17 9.97 19.94 20.07
CA TYR A 17 8.59 20.39 20.09
C TYR A 17 8.06 20.47 21.51
N GLU A 18 7.22 21.48 21.76
CA GLU A 18 6.50 21.64 23.02
C GLU A 18 4.99 21.41 22.82
N TYR A 19 4.37 20.65 23.72
CA TYR A 19 2.94 20.34 23.68
C TYR A 19 2.30 20.54 25.05
N GLU A 20 1.03 20.92 25.07
CA GLU A 20 0.26 21.11 26.32
C GLU A 20 -0.93 20.16 26.38
N THR A 21 -1.55 19.90 25.25
CA THR A 21 -2.71 19.00 25.13
C THR A 21 -2.34 17.68 24.48
N LEU A 22 -3.22 16.69 24.61
CA LEU A 22 -3.11 15.45 23.87
C LEU A 22 -3.21 15.69 22.35
N PHE A 23 -4.03 16.65 21.93
CA PHE A 23 -4.15 17.00 20.51
C PHE A 23 -2.84 17.57 19.97
N ASP A 24 -2.20 18.51 20.69
CA ASP A 24 -0.89 19.05 20.31
C ASP A 24 0.16 17.93 20.14
N ALA A 25 0.14 16.95 21.06
CA ALA A 25 1.06 15.82 21.00
C ALA A 25 0.81 14.93 19.77
N LEU A 26 -0.45 14.68 19.43
CA LEU A 26 -0.86 13.85 18.30
C LEU A 26 -0.60 14.55 16.95
N ASP A 27 -0.98 15.82 16.83
CA ASP A 27 -0.78 16.62 15.61
C ASP A 27 0.71 16.82 15.30
N ASN A 28 1.55 16.76 16.33
CA ASN A 28 2.99 16.85 16.13
C ASN A 28 3.64 15.53 15.71
N ILE A 29 2.94 14.40 15.68
CA ILE A 29 3.56 13.14 15.23
C ILE A 29 4.04 13.30 13.79
N GLU A 30 5.34 13.09 13.58
CA GLU A 30 5.91 13.15 12.24
C GLU A 30 5.42 11.95 11.42
N PRO A 31 4.82 12.18 10.25
CA PRO A 31 4.42 11.08 9.39
C PRO A 31 5.64 10.23 9.01
N PRO A 32 5.52 8.89 9.04
CA PRO A 32 6.62 8.04 8.59
C PRO A 32 6.89 8.27 7.11
N SER A 33 8.17 8.21 6.73
CA SER A 33 8.56 8.28 5.31
C SER A 33 7.98 7.08 4.55
N ARG A 34 7.27 7.37 3.46
CA ARG A 34 6.66 6.36 2.60
C ARG A 34 7.74 5.76 1.68
N PRO A 35 7.92 4.42 1.65
CA PRO A 35 8.99 3.77 0.87
C PRO A 35 8.65 3.67 -0.63
N VAL A 36 8.52 4.80 -1.32
CA VAL A 36 8.16 4.90 -2.75
C VAL A 36 9.26 4.38 -3.69
N ASP A 37 10.52 4.54 -3.31
CA ASP A 37 11.67 4.15 -4.14
C ASP A 37 12.02 2.66 -4.03
N LYS A 38 11.35 1.92 -3.14
CA LYS A 38 11.54 0.48 -2.99
C LYS A 38 10.75 -0.28 -4.06
N PRO A 39 11.11 -1.54 -4.35
CA PRO A 39 10.30 -2.40 -5.21
C PRO A 39 8.85 -2.52 -4.75
N LEU A 40 7.92 -2.67 -5.69
CA LEU A 40 6.49 -2.82 -5.39
C LEU A 40 6.25 -4.09 -4.54
N ARG A 41 5.57 -3.92 -3.40
CA ARG A 41 4.99 -5.02 -2.62
C ARG A 41 3.59 -4.64 -2.20
N LEU A 42 2.60 -5.38 -2.72
CA LEU A 42 1.19 -5.18 -2.44
C LEU A 42 0.57 -6.52 -2.04
N PRO A 43 0.51 -6.84 -0.73
CA PRO A 43 -0.16 -8.03 -0.22
C PRO A 43 -1.67 -7.95 -0.47
N LEU A 44 -2.24 -9.01 -1.03
CA LEU A 44 -3.66 -9.10 -1.32
C LEU A 44 -4.45 -9.37 -0.03
N GLN A 45 -5.42 -8.51 0.24
CA GLN A 45 -6.40 -8.68 1.31
C GLN A 45 -7.57 -9.53 0.83
N ASP A 46 -8.09 -9.23 -0.36
CA ASP A 46 -9.21 -9.95 -0.97
C ASP A 46 -9.09 -9.92 -2.51
N VAL A 47 -9.84 -10.80 -3.17
CA VAL A 47 -9.89 -10.87 -4.64
C VAL A 47 -11.35 -11.01 -5.07
N TYR A 48 -11.82 -10.07 -5.88
CA TYR A 48 -13.21 -10.02 -6.33
C TYR A 48 -13.33 -10.33 -7.82
N LYS A 49 -14.46 -10.92 -8.21
CA LYS A 49 -14.90 -11.01 -9.61
C LYS A 49 -16.00 -9.97 -9.82
N ILE A 50 -15.69 -8.92 -10.57
CA ILE A 50 -16.67 -7.88 -10.89
C ILE A 50 -17.17 -8.11 -12.32
N GLY A 51 -18.49 -8.21 -12.49
CA GLY A 51 -19.12 -8.38 -13.79
C GLY A 51 -18.73 -7.25 -14.75
N GLY A 52 -18.31 -7.57 -15.97
CA GLY A 52 -17.88 -6.59 -16.98
C GLY A 52 -16.46 -6.03 -16.81
N ILE A 53 -15.88 -6.06 -15.60
CA ILE A 53 -14.52 -5.57 -15.32
C ILE A 53 -13.51 -6.72 -15.34
N GLY A 54 -13.84 -7.85 -14.69
CA GLY A 54 -12.97 -9.00 -14.54
C GLY A 54 -12.53 -9.23 -13.10
N THR A 55 -11.27 -9.62 -12.92
CA THR A 55 -10.68 -9.93 -11.62
C THR A 55 -10.05 -8.68 -11.02
N VAL A 56 -10.45 -8.34 -9.80
CA VAL A 56 -9.98 -7.17 -9.07
C VAL A 56 -9.42 -7.60 -7.72
N PRO A 57 -8.09 -7.76 -7.61
CA PRO A 57 -7.42 -7.88 -6.32
C PRO A 57 -7.47 -6.56 -5.56
N VAL A 58 -7.59 -6.65 -4.24
CA VAL A 58 -7.59 -5.52 -3.31
C VAL A 58 -6.51 -5.71 -2.28
N GLY A 59 -5.79 -4.65 -1.94
CA GLY A 59 -4.78 -4.68 -0.90
C GLY A 59 -4.17 -3.32 -0.63
N ARG A 60 -3.20 -3.31 0.29
CA ARG A 60 -2.44 -2.12 0.64
C ARG A 60 -1.10 -2.13 -0.08
N VAL A 61 -0.71 -1.00 -0.65
CA VAL A 61 0.67 -0.82 -1.13
C VAL A 61 1.57 -0.66 0.10
N GLU A 62 2.47 -1.60 0.34
CA GLU A 62 3.41 -1.52 1.48
C GLU A 62 4.72 -0.83 1.07
N THR A 63 5.18 -1.09 -0.15
CA THR A 63 6.37 -0.47 -0.75
C THR A 63 6.20 -0.27 -2.25
N GLY A 64 6.95 0.68 -2.80
CA GLY A 64 6.93 1.00 -4.23
C GLY A 64 5.65 1.70 -4.67
N VAL A 65 5.44 1.72 -5.98
CA VAL A 65 4.31 2.39 -6.62
C VAL A 65 3.63 1.43 -7.58
N LEU A 66 2.30 1.44 -7.61
CA LEU A 66 1.50 0.71 -8.59
C LEU A 66 0.86 1.69 -9.58
N LYS A 67 0.97 1.42 -10.87
CA LYS A 67 0.37 2.23 -11.95
C LYS A 67 -0.40 1.35 -12.93
N PRO A 68 -1.47 1.88 -13.56
CA PRO A 68 -2.04 1.27 -14.75
C PRO A 68 -0.96 1.03 -15.82
N GLY A 69 -1.06 -0.08 -16.54
CA GLY A 69 -0.11 -0.53 -17.56
C GLY A 69 1.13 -1.26 -17.02
N MET A 70 1.35 -1.28 -15.70
CA MET A 70 2.43 -2.09 -15.12
C MET A 70 2.15 -3.59 -15.30
N VAL A 71 3.21 -4.34 -15.57
CA VAL A 71 3.16 -5.80 -15.57
C VAL A 71 3.58 -6.28 -14.19
N VAL A 72 2.64 -6.89 -13.47
CA VAL A 72 2.83 -7.36 -12.09
C VAL A 72 2.93 -8.87 -12.04
N THR A 73 3.77 -9.35 -11.12
CA THR A 73 3.94 -10.77 -10.78
C THR A 73 3.40 -11.04 -9.39
N PHE A 74 2.63 -12.12 -9.25
CA PHE A 74 2.03 -12.55 -7.99
C PHE A 74 2.82 -13.71 -7.39
N ALA A 75 3.38 -13.51 -6.20
CA ALA A 75 3.92 -14.59 -5.37
C ALA A 75 2.80 -15.26 -4.56
N PRO A 76 2.87 -16.57 -4.29
CA PRO A 76 3.99 -17.47 -4.59
C PRO A 76 3.94 -18.11 -5.98
N THR A 77 2.87 -17.93 -6.77
CA THR A 77 2.65 -18.69 -8.01
C THR A 77 3.52 -18.26 -9.18
N GLY A 78 4.08 -17.04 -9.15
CA GLY A 78 4.83 -16.45 -10.26
C GLY A 78 3.95 -16.00 -11.44
N LEU A 79 2.63 -16.06 -11.29
CA LEU A 79 1.69 -15.64 -12.32
C LEU A 79 1.86 -14.14 -12.60
N THR A 80 1.97 -13.80 -13.88
CA THR A 80 2.29 -12.44 -14.32
C THR A 80 1.20 -11.91 -15.25
N THR A 81 0.80 -10.66 -15.06
CA THR A 81 -0.26 -10.02 -15.86
C THR A 81 -0.12 -8.49 -15.85
N GLU A 82 -0.81 -7.83 -16.77
CA GLU A 82 -0.87 -6.38 -16.87
C GLU A 82 -2.02 -5.82 -16.02
N VAL A 83 -1.73 -4.75 -15.28
CA VAL A 83 -2.73 -3.96 -14.54
C VAL A 83 -3.44 -3.01 -15.49
N LYS A 84 -4.77 -3.11 -15.63
CA LYS A 84 -5.56 -2.23 -16.50
C LYS A 84 -5.86 -0.89 -15.85
N SER A 85 -6.29 -0.92 -14.59
CA SER A 85 -6.72 0.25 -13.84
C SER A 85 -6.41 0.04 -12.37
N VAL A 86 -6.28 1.16 -11.65
CA VAL A 86 -6.10 1.20 -10.20
C VAL A 86 -7.14 2.17 -9.66
N GLU A 87 -7.85 1.79 -8.61
CA GLU A 87 -8.96 2.54 -8.05
C GLU A 87 -8.88 2.57 -6.51
N MET A 88 -9.24 3.69 -5.93
CA MET A 88 -9.38 3.89 -4.49
C MET A 88 -10.68 4.64 -4.21
N HIS A 89 -11.53 4.11 -3.33
CA HIS A 89 -12.81 4.73 -2.98
C HIS A 89 -13.69 5.15 -4.19
N HIS A 90 -13.73 4.32 -5.24
CA HIS A 90 -14.46 4.57 -6.51
C HIS A 90 -13.89 5.68 -7.41
N GLU A 91 -12.67 6.13 -7.16
CA GLU A 91 -11.94 7.04 -8.04
C GLU A 91 -10.77 6.34 -8.70
N ALA A 92 -10.56 6.59 -9.99
CA ALA A 92 -9.43 6.05 -10.73
C ALA A 92 -8.15 6.83 -10.38
N LEU A 93 -7.08 6.08 -10.10
CA LEU A 93 -5.77 6.63 -9.77
C LEU A 93 -4.80 6.49 -10.95
N THR A 94 -3.99 7.51 -11.16
CA THR A 94 -2.84 7.46 -12.09
C THR A 94 -1.68 6.66 -11.50
N GLU A 95 -1.56 6.67 -10.17
CA GLU A 95 -0.64 5.86 -9.40
C GLU A 95 -1.15 5.66 -7.97
N ALA A 96 -0.78 4.53 -7.36
CA ALA A 96 -1.02 4.24 -5.95
C ALA A 96 0.32 4.11 -5.22
N VAL A 97 0.43 4.77 -4.07
CA VAL A 97 1.67 4.91 -3.31
C VAL A 97 1.57 4.17 -1.96
N PRO A 98 2.70 3.95 -1.23
CA PRO A 98 2.68 3.18 0.00
C PRO A 98 1.69 3.76 1.01
N GLY A 99 0.83 2.92 1.58
CA GLY A 99 -0.24 3.27 2.52
C GLY A 99 -1.64 3.33 1.90
N ASP A 100 -1.75 3.42 0.57
CA ASP A 100 -3.04 3.42 -0.12
C ASP A 100 -3.64 2.01 -0.10
N ASN A 101 -4.95 1.93 0.17
CA ASN A 101 -5.71 0.68 0.04
C ASN A 101 -6.47 0.75 -1.28
N VAL A 102 -6.05 -0.07 -2.25
CA VAL A 102 -6.50 0.04 -3.64
C VAL A 102 -7.06 -1.27 -4.15
N GLY A 103 -8.04 -1.17 -5.04
CA GLY A 103 -8.42 -2.24 -5.94
C GLY A 103 -7.78 -2.01 -7.31
N PHE A 104 -7.33 -3.06 -7.97
CA PHE A 104 -6.73 -2.92 -9.31
C PHE A 104 -7.21 -4.02 -10.24
N ASN A 105 -7.53 -3.69 -11.49
CA ASN A 105 -8.02 -4.67 -12.45
C ASN A 105 -6.87 -5.35 -13.18
N VAL A 106 -6.92 -6.68 -13.34
CA VAL A 106 -5.92 -7.47 -14.06
C VAL A 106 -6.50 -8.27 -15.22
N LYS A 107 -5.75 -8.40 -16.32
CA LYS A 107 -6.18 -9.14 -17.52
C LYS A 107 -5.97 -10.65 -17.36
N ASN A 108 -6.87 -11.45 -17.92
CA ASN A 108 -6.67 -12.89 -18.16
C ASN A 108 -6.29 -13.73 -16.92
N VAL A 109 -6.69 -13.29 -15.73
CA VAL A 109 -6.45 -14.02 -14.47
C VAL A 109 -7.80 -14.37 -13.85
N SER A 110 -7.98 -15.61 -13.42
CA SER A 110 -9.18 -16.03 -12.69
C SER A 110 -9.05 -15.65 -11.22
N VAL A 111 -10.17 -15.32 -10.58
CA VAL A 111 -10.23 -15.16 -9.11
C VAL A 111 -9.79 -16.39 -8.34
N LYS A 112 -9.78 -17.58 -8.96
CA LYS A 112 -9.29 -18.82 -8.34
C LYS A 112 -7.77 -18.92 -8.30
N ASP A 113 -7.07 -18.16 -9.15
CA ASP A 113 -5.62 -18.21 -9.31
C ASP A 113 -4.90 -17.30 -8.29
N LEU A 114 -5.65 -16.36 -7.69
CA LEU A 114 -5.18 -15.42 -6.69
C LEU A 114 -5.92 -15.64 -5.38
N LYS A 115 -5.22 -15.46 -4.26
CA LYS A 115 -5.78 -15.64 -2.91
C LYS A 115 -5.28 -14.55 -1.98
N ARG A 116 -6.03 -14.31 -0.91
CA ARG A 116 -5.56 -13.51 0.22
C ARG A 116 -4.19 -13.99 0.69
N GLY A 117 -3.31 -13.04 0.98
CA GLY A 117 -1.93 -13.28 1.40
C GLY A 117 -0.92 -13.41 0.27
N TYR A 118 -1.36 -13.53 -0.99
CA TYR A 118 -0.45 -13.44 -2.13
C TYR A 118 0.12 -12.02 -2.23
N VAL A 119 1.29 -11.86 -2.87
CA VAL A 119 1.97 -10.57 -2.97
C VAL A 119 2.13 -10.19 -4.43
N ALA A 120 1.51 -9.09 -4.83
CA ALA A 120 1.77 -8.47 -6.13
C ALA A 120 3.06 -7.64 -6.06
N SER A 121 3.85 -7.70 -7.13
CA SER A 121 5.12 -7.01 -7.27
C SER A 121 5.36 -6.63 -8.73
N ASP A 122 6.24 -5.66 -8.99
CA ASP A 122 6.62 -5.31 -10.36
C ASP A 122 7.46 -6.45 -10.97
N SER A 123 7.02 -6.98 -12.10
CA SER A 123 7.74 -8.05 -12.82
C SER A 123 9.15 -7.65 -13.26
N LYS A 124 9.42 -6.35 -13.41
CA LYS A 124 10.69 -5.80 -13.93
C LYS A 124 11.63 -5.30 -12.83
N ASN A 125 11.17 -5.19 -11.59
CA ASN A 125 11.94 -4.62 -10.49
C ASN A 125 11.81 -5.47 -9.24
N ASP A 126 12.74 -6.42 -9.07
CA ASP A 126 12.80 -7.36 -7.95
C ASP A 126 11.43 -8.03 -7.65
N PRO A 127 10.95 -8.92 -8.53
CA PRO A 127 9.65 -9.57 -8.34
C PRO A 127 9.67 -10.48 -7.10
N ALA A 128 8.57 -10.46 -6.35
CA ALA A 128 8.39 -11.28 -5.17
C ALA A 128 8.42 -12.78 -5.54
N LYS A 129 9.02 -13.59 -4.66
CA LYS A 129 9.16 -15.04 -4.83
C LYS A 129 8.56 -15.76 -3.62
N ALA A 130 8.27 -17.05 -3.77
CA ALA A 130 7.93 -17.90 -2.65
C ALA A 130 9.08 -17.91 -1.62
N ALA A 131 8.74 -18.04 -0.34
CA ALA A 131 9.73 -18.31 0.69
C ALA A 131 10.41 -19.66 0.37
N GLN A 132 11.71 -19.74 0.62
CA GLN A 132 12.43 -21.02 0.62
C GLN A 132 12.20 -21.68 1.97
N ASP A 133 11.96 -23.00 1.96
CA ASP A 133 11.85 -23.83 3.17
C ASP A 133 13.19 -23.91 3.92
#